data_AF-A0A1A9S1I7-F1
#
_entry.id   AF-A0A1A9S1I7-F1
#
_cell.length_a   1.000
_cell.length_b   1.000
_cell.length_c   1.000
_cell.angle_alpha   90.00
_cell.angle_beta   90.00
_cell.angle_gamma   90.00
#
_symmetry.space_group_name_H-M   'P 1'
#
loop_
_entity.id
_entity.type
_entity.pdbx_description
1 polymer ?
#
loop_
_entity_poly.entity_id
_entity_poly.type
_entity_poly.pdbx_seq_one_letter_code
_entity_poly.pdbx_strand_id
1 'polypeptide(L)'
;MSKKRKRQSAPEFPPALFPYIQQASDDTLRRISRFDYGMEAERHFNALHQIVHEQNGYVSLGLDQAFYPGDVIELAAFDPQDAFAYTVCHLIMIQSELAETCRFTLSPYWKRYRTGEREALPPTMQAQLDAAYRLADERGCLDHDW
;
A
#
# COMPACT_ATOMS: atom_id res chain seq x y z
N MET A 1 -12.75 42.35 -5.89
CA MET A 1 -11.82 41.79 -4.88
C MET A 1 -11.70 40.28 -5.10
N SER A 2 -10.63 39.85 -5.78
CA SER A 2 -10.40 38.43 -6.08
C SER A 2 -9.88 37.72 -4.84
N LYS A 3 -10.68 36.80 -4.27
CA LYS A 3 -10.23 35.89 -3.22
C LYS A 3 -9.12 35.00 -3.80
N LYS A 4 -7.85 35.30 -3.47
CA LYS A 4 -6.74 34.38 -3.70
C LYS A 4 -7.08 33.07 -2.99
N ARG A 5 -7.46 32.03 -3.76
CA ARG A 5 -7.44 30.65 -3.28
C ARG A 5 -6.04 30.41 -2.72
N LYS A 6 -5.90 30.23 -1.41
CA LYS A 6 -4.69 29.65 -0.83
C LYS A 6 -4.47 28.34 -1.60
N ARG A 7 -3.37 28.23 -2.34
CA ARG A 7 -2.86 26.92 -2.76
C ARG A 7 -2.76 26.13 -1.46
N GLN A 8 -3.62 25.13 -1.27
CA GLN A 8 -3.38 24.13 -0.23
C GLN A 8 -1.98 23.61 -0.51
N SER A 9 -1.06 23.79 0.44
CA SER A 9 0.21 23.07 0.43
C SER A 9 -0.13 21.60 0.24
N ALA A 10 0.53 20.93 -0.70
CA ALA A 10 0.41 19.49 -0.84
C ALA A 10 0.59 18.86 0.55
N PRO A 11 -0.18 17.81 0.90
CA PRO A 11 0.01 17.12 2.17
C PRO A 11 1.49 16.75 2.29
N GLU A 12 2.11 17.16 3.39
CA GLU A 12 3.49 16.77 3.68
C GLU A 12 3.46 15.32 4.18
N PHE A 13 3.90 14.40 3.35
CA PHE A 13 3.99 13.00 3.71
C PHE A 13 5.23 12.75 4.56
N PRO A 14 5.12 12.02 5.69
CA PRO A 14 6.29 11.70 6.49
C PRO A 14 7.27 10.81 5.70
N PRO A 15 8.51 10.63 6.16
CA PRO A 15 9.42 9.65 5.57
C PRO A 15 8.79 8.25 5.48
N ALA A 16 9.22 7.47 4.50
CA ALA A 16 8.74 6.10 4.33
C ALA A 16 9.09 5.27 5.58
N LEU A 17 8.07 4.68 6.19
CA LEU A 17 8.22 3.76 7.32
C LEU A 17 8.81 2.43 6.84
N PHE A 18 8.45 2.01 5.63
CA PHE A 18 9.00 0.82 4.98
C PHE A 18 9.72 1.20 3.68
N PRO A 19 11.04 1.48 3.73
CA PRO A 19 11.83 1.86 2.56
C PRO A 19 11.86 0.83 1.43
N TYR A 20 11.42 -0.41 1.69
CA TYR A 20 11.31 -1.46 0.68
C TYR A 20 10.29 -1.12 -0.41
N ILE A 21 9.27 -0.28 -0.10
CA ILE A 21 8.27 0.19 -1.08
C ILE A 21 8.94 0.90 -2.26
N GLN A 22 10.00 1.67 -1.99
CA GLN A 22 10.69 2.52 -2.96
C GLN A 22 11.56 1.73 -3.96
N GLN A 23 11.69 0.42 -3.76
CA GLN A 23 12.32 -0.47 -4.73
C GLN A 23 11.37 -0.85 -5.87
N ALA A 24 10.08 -0.49 -5.78
CA ALA A 24 9.12 -0.74 -6.84
C ALA A 24 9.49 0.05 -8.11
N SER A 25 9.85 -0.68 -9.17
CA SER A 25 10.06 -0.13 -10.51
C SER A 25 8.75 0.17 -11.22
N ASP A 26 8.79 1.01 -12.26
CA ASP A 26 7.65 1.26 -13.15
C ASP A 26 7.00 -0.05 -13.65
N ASP A 27 7.80 -1.06 -14.00
CA ASP A 27 7.27 -2.36 -14.43
C ASP A 27 6.45 -3.03 -13.33
N THR A 28 6.87 -2.91 -12.07
CA THR A 28 6.13 -3.42 -10.91
C THR A 28 4.83 -2.65 -10.74
N LEU A 29 4.87 -1.32 -10.83
CA LEU A 29 3.68 -0.49 -10.74
C LEU A 29 2.68 -0.79 -11.87
N ARG A 30 3.16 -1.09 -13.09
CA ARG A 30 2.33 -1.52 -14.21
C ARG A 30 1.70 -2.90 -14.04
N ARG A 31 2.35 -3.81 -13.31
CA ARG A 31 1.75 -5.11 -12.97
C ARG A 31 0.64 -4.92 -11.93
N ILE A 32 0.91 -4.15 -10.87
CA ILE A 32 -0.10 -3.80 -9.85
C ILE A 32 -1.30 -3.08 -10.48
N SER A 33 -1.06 -2.13 -11.39
CA SER A 33 -2.12 -1.32 -11.98
C SER A 33 -3.14 -2.09 -12.82
N ARG A 34 -2.87 -3.36 -13.15
CA ARG A 34 -3.74 -4.23 -13.95
C ARG A 34 -4.62 -5.15 -13.12
N PHE A 35 -4.50 -5.15 -11.79
CA PHE A 35 -5.25 -6.07 -10.92
C PHE A 35 -6.76 -5.85 -10.96
N ASP A 36 -7.24 -4.66 -11.34
CA ASP A 36 -8.67 -4.41 -11.63
C ASP A 36 -9.03 -4.85 -13.07
N TYR A 37 -8.64 -6.08 -13.45
CA TYR A 37 -8.88 -6.64 -14.79
C TYR A 37 -8.39 -5.75 -15.96
N GLY A 38 -7.42 -4.89 -15.71
CA GLY A 38 -6.90 -3.90 -16.66
C GLY A 38 -7.77 -2.65 -16.87
N MET A 39 -8.89 -2.52 -16.17
CA MET A 39 -9.70 -1.30 -16.16
C MET A 39 -8.86 -0.13 -15.64
N GLU A 40 -8.92 1.02 -16.30
CA GLU A 40 -8.25 2.25 -15.86
C GLU A 40 -6.75 2.08 -15.54
N ALA A 41 -6.06 1.08 -16.13
CA ALA A 41 -4.72 0.67 -15.72
C ALA A 41 -3.67 1.78 -15.81
N GLU A 42 -3.84 2.73 -16.75
CA GLU A 42 -2.98 3.91 -16.85
C GLU A 42 -3.23 4.91 -15.72
N ARG A 43 -4.49 5.13 -15.35
CA ARG A 43 -4.86 5.97 -14.20
C ARG A 43 -4.33 5.37 -12.90
N HIS A 44 -4.49 4.07 -12.71
CA HIS A 44 -3.91 3.35 -11.58
C HIS A 44 -2.38 3.46 -11.56
N PHE A 45 -1.71 3.26 -12.70
CA PHE A 45 -0.26 3.40 -12.80
C PHE A 45 0.22 4.79 -12.37
N ASN A 46 -0.42 5.85 -12.89
CA ASN A 46 -0.05 7.22 -12.54
C ASN A 46 -0.23 7.51 -11.04
N ALA A 47 -1.34 7.02 -10.46
CA ALA A 47 -1.58 7.16 -9.03
C ALA A 47 -0.59 6.35 -8.17
N LEU A 48 -0.25 5.12 -8.58
CA LEU A 48 0.77 4.30 -7.92
C LEU A 48 2.16 4.94 -7.98
N HIS A 49 2.53 5.49 -9.14
CA HIS A 49 3.79 6.21 -9.31
C HIS A 49 3.85 7.44 -8.39
N GLN A 50 2.76 8.21 -8.30
CA GLN A 50 2.64 9.32 -7.37
C GLN A 50 2.81 8.83 -5.91
N ILE A 51 2.10 7.77 -5.51
CA ILE A 51 2.18 7.21 -4.16
C ILE A 51 3.63 6.84 -3.80
N VAL A 52 4.32 6.09 -4.66
CA VAL A 52 5.65 5.56 -4.35
C VAL A 52 6.72 6.66 -4.35
N HIS A 53 6.69 7.57 -5.34
CA HIS A 53 7.79 8.52 -5.58
C HIS A 53 7.55 9.92 -5.02
N GLU A 54 6.31 10.35 -4.87
CA GLU A 54 5.97 11.70 -4.38
C GLU A 54 5.38 11.67 -2.97
N GLN A 55 4.79 10.54 -2.56
CA GLN A 55 4.09 10.40 -1.29
C GLN A 55 4.74 9.38 -0.35
N ASN A 56 5.99 8.99 -0.57
CA ASN A 56 6.75 8.05 0.27
C ASN A 56 6.05 6.69 0.53
N GLY A 57 5.13 6.28 -0.33
CA GLY A 57 4.34 5.05 -0.19
C GLY A 57 3.04 5.19 0.62
N TYR A 58 2.63 6.41 0.99
CA TYR A 58 1.37 6.65 1.70
C TYR A 58 0.22 6.86 0.71
N VAL A 59 -0.86 6.09 0.87
CA VAL A 59 -2.16 6.37 0.24
C VAL A 59 -2.83 7.50 0.99
N SER A 60 -3.44 8.44 0.28
CA SER A 60 -4.10 9.60 0.89
C SER A 60 -5.59 9.66 0.56
N LEU A 61 -6.43 9.64 1.60
CA LEU A 61 -7.86 9.95 1.47
C LEU A 61 -8.07 11.38 0.95
N GLY A 62 -7.20 12.32 1.32
CA GLY A 62 -7.26 13.72 0.87
C GLY A 62 -6.97 13.91 -0.62
N LEU A 63 -6.41 12.90 -1.29
CA LEU A 63 -6.15 12.87 -2.73
C LEU A 63 -7.07 11.91 -3.48
N ASP A 64 -8.14 11.44 -2.84
CA ASP A 64 -9.11 10.49 -3.43
C ASP A 64 -8.49 9.15 -3.86
N GLN A 65 -7.43 8.72 -3.16
CA GLN A 65 -6.68 7.51 -3.51
C GLN A 65 -7.19 6.23 -2.82
N ALA A 66 -8.21 6.34 -1.97
CA ALA A 66 -8.80 5.21 -1.27
C ALA A 66 -9.42 4.17 -2.23
N PHE A 67 -9.92 4.62 -3.40
CA PHE A 67 -10.42 3.76 -4.47
C PHE A 67 -9.41 3.66 -5.61
N TYR A 68 -8.88 4.80 -6.07
CA TYR A 68 -7.90 4.89 -7.16
C TYR A 68 -6.52 5.34 -6.65
N PRO A 69 -5.59 4.44 -6.26
CA PRO A 69 -5.50 3.04 -6.63
C PRO A 69 -5.69 2.05 -5.47
N GLY A 70 -6.34 2.44 -4.36
CA GLY A 70 -6.56 1.56 -3.22
C GLY A 70 -7.13 0.18 -3.58
N ASP A 71 -8.11 0.11 -4.50
CA ASP A 71 -8.71 -1.16 -4.93
C ASP A 71 -7.68 -2.10 -5.56
N VAL A 72 -6.83 -1.61 -6.47
CA VAL A 72 -5.80 -2.46 -7.10
C VAL A 72 -4.67 -2.83 -6.15
N ILE A 73 -4.40 -2.00 -5.13
CA ILE A 73 -3.46 -2.33 -4.06
C ILE A 73 -4.01 -3.50 -3.24
N GLU A 74 -5.28 -3.43 -2.83
CA GLU A 74 -5.95 -4.49 -2.08
C GLU A 74 -6.04 -5.80 -2.88
N LEU A 75 -6.33 -5.72 -4.18
CA LEU A 75 -6.38 -6.88 -5.08
C LEU A 75 -4.99 -7.52 -5.27
N ALA A 76 -3.95 -6.72 -5.50
CA ALA A 76 -2.58 -7.21 -5.62
C ALA A 76 -2.06 -7.83 -4.30
N ALA A 77 -2.53 -7.34 -3.16
CA ALA A 77 -2.24 -7.89 -1.84
C ALA A 77 -2.89 -9.27 -1.58
N PHE A 78 -3.72 -9.78 -2.49
CA PHE A 78 -4.27 -11.14 -2.44
C PHE A 78 -3.59 -12.15 -3.38
N ASP A 79 -2.62 -11.72 -4.19
CA ASP A 79 -1.94 -12.58 -5.17
C ASP A 79 -0.45 -12.78 -4.83
N PRO A 80 -0.11 -13.83 -4.07
CA PRO A 80 1.27 -14.12 -3.71
C PRO A 80 2.13 -14.62 -4.90
N GLN A 81 1.57 -14.84 -6.10
CA GLN A 81 2.35 -15.28 -7.27
C GLN A 81 3.33 -14.21 -7.75
N ASP A 82 2.94 -12.94 -7.69
CA ASP A 82 3.88 -11.82 -7.81
C ASP A 82 4.33 -11.39 -6.41
N ALA A 83 5.26 -12.16 -5.83
CA ALA A 83 5.73 -11.99 -4.46
C ALA A 83 6.18 -10.55 -4.15
N PHE A 84 6.77 -9.84 -5.12
CA PHE A 84 7.23 -8.48 -4.90
C PHE A 84 6.08 -7.47 -4.92
N ALA A 85 5.17 -7.55 -5.89
CA ALA A 85 3.96 -6.72 -5.92
C ALA A 85 3.10 -6.95 -4.68
N TYR A 86 2.86 -8.21 -4.32
CA TYR A 86 2.20 -8.62 -3.08
C TYR A 86 2.80 -7.94 -1.85
N THR A 87 4.13 -8.04 -1.71
CA THR A 87 4.85 -7.47 -0.56
C THR A 87 4.72 -5.95 -0.52
N VAL A 88 4.94 -5.26 -1.64
CA VAL A 88 4.85 -3.80 -1.72
C VAL A 88 3.43 -3.32 -1.37
N CYS A 89 2.39 -3.99 -1.87
CA CYS A 89 1.00 -3.62 -1.59
C CYS A 89 0.64 -3.79 -0.10
N HIS A 90 1.08 -4.88 0.54
CA HIS A 90 0.93 -5.03 1.99
C HIS A 90 1.61 -3.91 2.77
N LEU A 91 2.86 -3.56 2.42
CA LEU A 91 3.59 -2.49 3.09
C LEU A 91 2.93 -1.12 2.92
N ILE A 92 2.40 -0.81 1.73
CA ILE A 92 1.65 0.43 1.46
C ILE A 92 0.40 0.51 2.35
N MET A 93 -0.39 -0.56 2.43
CA MET A 93 -1.60 -0.61 3.26
C MET A 93 -1.27 -0.43 4.74
N ILE A 94 -0.31 -1.21 5.26
CA ILE A 94 0.10 -1.15 6.67
C ILE A 94 0.63 0.25 7.02
N GLN A 95 1.49 0.82 6.20
CA GLN A 95 2.06 2.14 6.42
C GLN A 95 0.98 3.24 6.42
N SER A 96 0.02 3.15 5.49
CA SER A 96 -1.07 4.13 5.39
C SER A 96 -2.04 4.06 6.56
N GLU A 97 -2.34 2.85 7.04
CA GLU A 97 -3.17 2.63 8.23
C GLU A 97 -2.47 3.18 9.48
N LEU A 98 -1.19 2.85 9.68
CA LEU A 98 -0.39 3.30 10.82
C LEU A 98 -0.24 4.83 10.91
N ALA A 99 -0.18 5.50 9.76
CA ALA A 99 -0.07 6.95 9.67
C ALA A 99 -1.42 7.66 9.54
N GLU A 100 -2.53 6.91 9.55
CA GLU A 100 -3.89 7.40 9.40
C GLU A 100 -4.12 8.25 8.12
N THR A 101 -3.32 8.01 7.07
CA THR A 101 -3.46 8.74 5.79
C THR A 101 -4.55 8.13 4.91
N CYS A 102 -4.79 6.82 5.05
CA CYS A 102 -5.89 6.07 4.46
C CYS A 102 -6.14 4.82 5.29
N ARG A 103 -7.42 4.49 5.54
CA ARG A 103 -7.78 3.30 6.32
C ARG A 103 -7.75 2.05 5.46
N PHE A 104 -7.20 0.96 5.99
CA PHE A 104 -7.23 -0.39 5.43
C PHE A 104 -7.60 -1.41 6.50
N THR A 105 -8.47 -2.37 6.16
CA THR A 105 -8.81 -3.46 7.09
C THR A 105 -7.76 -4.55 7.02
N LEU A 106 -6.75 -4.50 7.89
CA LEU A 106 -5.54 -5.35 7.78
C LEU A 106 -5.74 -6.80 8.25
N SER A 107 -6.68 -7.07 9.17
CA SER A 107 -6.88 -8.40 9.79
C SER A 107 -7.06 -9.56 8.79
N PRO A 108 -7.85 -9.43 7.70
CA PRO A 108 -7.98 -10.49 6.69
C PRO A 108 -6.67 -10.80 5.95
N TYR A 109 -5.88 -9.77 5.62
CA TYR A 109 -4.60 -9.92 4.95
C TYR A 109 -3.58 -10.58 5.87
N TRP A 110 -3.54 -10.18 7.14
CA TRP A 110 -2.70 -10.79 8.16
C TRP A 110 -2.99 -12.28 8.34
N LYS A 111 -4.27 -12.65 8.43
CA LYS A 111 -4.70 -14.05 8.57
C LYS A 111 -4.18 -14.90 7.41
N ARG A 112 -4.42 -14.48 6.16
CA ARG A 112 -3.95 -15.21 4.96
C ARG A 112 -2.44 -15.31 4.89
N TYR A 113 -1.75 -14.21 5.17
CA TYR A 113 -0.30 -14.18 5.22
C TYR A 113 0.23 -15.24 6.18
N ARG A 114 -0.25 -15.26 7.43
CA ARG A 114 0.20 -16.19 8.46
C ARG A 114 -0.17 -17.65 8.21
N THR A 115 -1.35 -17.93 7.66
CA THR A 115 -1.85 -19.31 7.56
C THR A 115 -1.48 -20.04 6.27
N GLY A 116 -0.79 -19.39 5.33
CA GLY A 116 -0.35 -20.10 4.13
C GLY A 116 0.51 -19.32 3.13
N GLU A 117 0.37 -17.99 3.03
CA GLU A 117 1.07 -17.25 1.96
C GLU A 117 2.53 -16.93 2.33
N ARG A 118 2.84 -16.80 3.63
CA ARG A 118 4.18 -16.46 4.12
C ARG A 118 5.27 -17.42 3.61
N GLU A 119 5.02 -18.73 3.62
CA GLU A 119 6.02 -19.74 3.24
C GLU A 119 6.36 -19.72 1.74
N ALA A 120 5.46 -19.19 0.90
CA ALA A 120 5.68 -19.05 -0.53
C ALA A 120 6.58 -17.85 -0.90
N LEU A 121 6.79 -16.91 0.04
CA LEU A 121 7.56 -15.71 -0.23
C LEU A 121 9.07 -15.93 -0.06
N PRO A 122 9.92 -15.21 -0.82
CA PRO A 122 11.35 -15.14 -0.55
C PRO A 122 11.65 -14.66 0.89
N PRO A 123 12.74 -15.14 1.54
CA PRO A 123 13.05 -14.80 2.94
C PRO A 123 13.13 -13.30 3.23
N THR A 124 13.66 -12.51 2.30
CA THR A 124 13.73 -11.05 2.45
C THR A 124 12.33 -10.43 2.56
N MET A 125 11.37 -10.89 1.75
CA MET A 125 10.00 -10.40 1.74
C MET A 125 9.21 -10.88 2.96
N GLN A 126 9.46 -12.11 3.42
CA GLN A 126 8.95 -12.58 4.70
C GLN A 126 9.39 -11.65 5.83
N ALA A 127 10.69 -11.32 5.90
CA ALA A 127 11.20 -10.42 6.94
C ALA A 127 10.58 -9.02 6.90
N GLN A 128 10.31 -8.47 5.69
CA GLN A 128 9.63 -7.18 5.56
C GLN A 128 8.20 -7.23 6.11
N LEU A 129 7.43 -8.25 5.71
CA LEU A 129 6.03 -8.37 6.13
C LEU A 129 5.89 -8.78 7.59
N ASP A 130 6.73 -9.68 8.10
CA ASP A 130 6.77 -10.05 9.52
C ASP A 130 7.02 -8.81 10.39
N ALA A 131 7.97 -7.96 10.00
CA ALA A 131 8.27 -6.73 10.74
C ALA A 131 7.13 -5.72 10.67
N ALA A 132 6.53 -5.54 9.50
CA ALA A 132 5.43 -4.60 9.29
C ALA A 132 4.16 -5.02 10.04
N TYR A 133 3.77 -6.30 9.94
CA TYR A 133 2.61 -6.82 10.66
C TYR A 133 2.80 -6.85 12.16
N ARG A 134 4.00 -7.18 12.66
CA ARG A 134 4.29 -7.06 14.09
C ARG A 134 4.11 -5.61 14.57
N LEU A 135 4.58 -4.63 13.81
CA LEU A 135 4.38 -3.23 14.15
C LEU A 135 2.89 -2.84 14.13
N ALA A 136 2.13 -3.31 13.14
CA ALA A 136 0.68 -3.11 13.07
C ALA A 136 -0.04 -3.71 14.30
N ASP A 137 0.36 -4.91 14.72
CA ASP A 137 -0.17 -5.60 15.91
C ASP A 137 0.14 -4.81 17.20
N GLU A 138 1.40 -4.39 17.38
CA GLU A 138 1.85 -3.57 18.52
C GLU A 138 1.08 -2.23 18.61
N ARG A 139 0.53 -1.74 17.49
CA ARG A 139 -0.26 -0.52 17.41
C ARG A 139 -1.77 -0.75 17.46
N GLY A 140 -2.22 -1.99 17.61
CA GLY A 140 -3.63 -2.35 17.73
C GLY A 140 -4.41 -2.26 16.41
N CYS A 141 -3.73 -2.37 15.26
CA CYS A 141 -4.36 -2.34 13.94
C CYS A 141 -4.85 -3.72 13.46
N LEU A 142 -4.64 -4.78 14.26
CA LEU A 142 -5.01 -6.14 13.92
C LEU A 142 -5.96 -6.72 14.97
N ASP A 143 -7.01 -7.37 14.50
CA ASP A 143 -7.89 -8.17 15.33
C ASP A 143 -7.39 -9.62 15.40
N HIS A 144 -7.61 -10.26 16.55
CA HIS A 144 -7.27 -11.67 16.76
C HIS A 144 -8.51 -12.59 16.89
N ASP A 145 -9.71 -12.01 16.75
CA ASP A 145 -11.00 -12.70 16.90
C ASP A 145 -11.49 -13.29 15.56
N TRP A 146 -10.70 -14.17 14.95
CA TRP A 146 -10.96 -14.73 13.61
C TRP A 146 -10.94 -16.25 13.52
#